data_AF-A0A2V6L418-F1
#
_entry.id   AF-A0A2V6L418-F1
#
_cell.length_a   1.000
_cell.length_b   1.000
_cell.length_c   1.000
_cell.angle_alpha   90.00
_cell.angle_beta   90.00
_cell.angle_gamma   90.00
#
_symmetry.space_group_name_H-M   'P 1'
#
loop_
_entity.id
_entity.type
_entity.pdbx_description
1 polymer ?
#
loop_
_entity_poly.entity_id
_entity_poly.type
_entity_poly.pdbx_seq_one_letter_code
_entity_poly.pdbx_strand_id
1 'polypeptide(L)'
;MNPPSESRRELDSTVINIELTLVSIIQGVALFFLTDNARAMMSARNWGAFLYVAAGLCVIFIFWSRSIIHTLTLIKWPLEFGHNFFYIACALGEAILFSRLDRALAWFQLSAGYAAVVWLLFVYDMRLIRARMVESRTDADRALYARTRADQLLNIWALVPLLFLLNLGCAFAICSRPDFFVARAGHVWLISIQLVSFVGYLAYVVRFFNTIASLLLRSREAD
;
A
#
# COMPACT_ATOMS: atom_id res chain seq x y z
N MET A 1 -19.33 -31.20 15.70
CA MET A 1 -18.27 -30.60 14.86
C MET A 1 -17.14 -30.20 15.79
N ASN A 2 -15.92 -30.69 15.57
CA ASN A 2 -14.79 -30.39 16.47
C ASN A 2 -14.36 -28.92 16.29
N PRO A 3 -14.11 -28.18 17.38
CA PRO A 3 -13.52 -26.85 17.31
C PRO A 3 -12.19 -26.92 16.53
N PRO A 4 -11.72 -25.81 15.92
CA PRO A 4 -10.37 -25.76 15.40
C PRO A 4 -9.42 -26.23 16.51
N SER A 5 -8.58 -27.23 16.22
CA SER A 5 -7.62 -27.71 17.20
C SER A 5 -6.76 -26.53 17.66
N GLU A 6 -6.47 -26.45 18.95
CA GLU A 6 -5.66 -25.39 19.56
C GLU A 6 -4.38 -25.11 18.74
N SER A 7 -3.76 -26.17 18.23
CA SER A 7 -2.62 -26.13 17.29
C SER A 7 -2.87 -25.28 16.02
N ARG A 8 -4.06 -25.30 15.42
CA ARG A 8 -4.37 -24.48 14.23
C ARG A 8 -4.47 -22.99 14.58
N ARG A 9 -5.05 -22.67 15.75
CA ARG A 9 -5.11 -21.28 16.25
C ARG A 9 -3.72 -20.74 16.58
N GLU A 10 -2.85 -21.58 17.15
CA GLU A 10 -1.44 -21.22 17.39
C GLU A 10 -0.68 -20.96 16.08
N LEU A 11 -0.89 -21.79 15.06
CA LEU A 11 -0.28 -21.58 13.74
C LEU A 11 -0.79 -20.29 13.08
N ASP A 12 -2.09 -20.01 13.13
CA ASP A 12 -2.66 -18.76 12.60
C ASP A 12 -2.05 -17.54 13.31
N SER A 13 -1.95 -17.58 14.64
CA SER A 13 -1.29 -16.54 15.45
C SER A 13 0.17 -16.35 15.05
N THR A 14 0.90 -17.46 14.86
CA THR A 14 2.31 -17.44 14.48
C THR A 14 2.51 -16.80 13.10
N VAL A 15 1.69 -17.17 12.11
CA VAL A 15 1.76 -16.60 10.75
C VAL A 15 1.44 -15.10 10.78
N ILE A 16 0.41 -14.69 11.52
CA ILE A 16 0.08 -13.26 11.68
C ILE A 16 1.26 -12.50 12.28
N ASN A 17 1.91 -13.03 13.31
CA ASN A 17 3.06 -12.39 13.95
C ASN A 17 4.26 -12.28 12.99
N ILE A 18 4.53 -13.31 12.19
CA ILE A 18 5.60 -13.28 11.17
C ILE A 18 5.32 -12.16 10.16
N GLU A 19 4.10 -12.08 9.65
CA GLU A 19 3.69 -11.10 8.64
C GLU A 19 3.71 -9.66 9.18
N LEU A 20 3.20 -9.45 10.41
CA LEU A 20 3.27 -8.14 11.07
C LEU A 20 4.72 -7.72 11.38
N THR A 21 5.58 -8.68 11.70
CA THR A 21 7.01 -8.42 11.89
C THR A 21 7.68 -8.06 10.57
N LEU A 22 7.43 -8.83 9.51
CA LEU A 22 7.98 -8.59 8.18
C LEU A 22 7.56 -7.21 7.65
N VAL A 23 6.26 -6.89 7.68
CA VAL A 23 5.77 -5.59 7.19
C VAL A 23 6.38 -4.43 8.00
N SER A 24 6.58 -4.58 9.30
CA SER A 24 7.20 -3.55 10.13
C SER A 24 8.68 -3.34 9.77
N ILE A 25 9.43 -4.43 9.54
CA ILE A 25 10.84 -4.37 9.14
C ILE A 25 10.99 -3.69 7.78
N ILE A 26 10.25 -4.14 6.77
CA ILE A 26 10.40 -3.60 5.40
C ILE A 26 9.99 -2.12 5.33
N GLN A 27 8.97 -1.71 6.08
CA GLN A 27 8.53 -0.31 6.13
C GLN A 27 9.51 0.56 6.94
N GLY A 28 10.16 -0.01 7.96
CA GLY A 28 11.29 0.63 8.63
C GLY A 28 12.47 0.88 7.67
N VAL A 29 12.78 -0.07 6.79
CA VAL A 29 13.79 0.10 5.73
C VAL A 29 13.38 1.18 4.73
N ALA A 30 12.12 1.18 4.27
CA ALA A 30 11.60 2.22 3.38
C ALA A 30 11.70 3.62 4.01
N LEU A 31 11.35 3.74 5.29
CA LEU A 31 11.46 5.00 6.05
C LEU A 31 12.92 5.46 6.21
N PHE A 32 13.86 4.52 6.38
CA PHE A 32 15.29 4.86 6.40
C PHE A 32 15.72 5.52 5.08
N PHE A 33 15.40 4.92 3.93
CA PHE A 33 15.72 5.51 2.63
C PHE A 33 15.07 6.89 2.43
N LEU A 34 13.80 7.04 2.81
CA LEU A 34 13.11 8.33 2.75
C LEU A 34 13.84 9.38 3.59
N THR A 35 14.20 9.02 4.83
CA THR A 35 14.84 9.95 5.78
C THR A 35 16.25 10.34 5.34
N ASP A 36 17.03 9.39 4.85
CA ASP A 36 18.41 9.63 4.40
C ASP A 36 18.43 10.56 3.18
N ASN A 37 17.60 10.29 2.18
CA ASN A 37 17.48 11.14 1.00
C ASN A 37 16.85 12.52 1.35
N ALA A 38 15.85 12.56 2.23
CA ALA A 38 15.26 13.82 2.68
C ALA A 38 16.29 14.72 3.38
N ARG A 39 17.16 14.16 4.22
CA ARG A 39 18.23 14.90 4.90
C ARG A 39 19.17 15.59 3.91
N ALA A 40 19.61 14.86 2.89
CA ALA A 40 20.47 15.40 1.83
C ALA A 40 19.80 16.59 1.12
N MET A 41 18.51 16.48 0.81
CA MET A 41 17.75 17.54 0.13
C MET A 41 17.48 18.77 1.00
N MET A 42 17.17 18.58 2.29
CA MET A 42 16.97 19.67 3.25
C MET A 42 18.24 20.49 3.43
N SER A 43 19.41 19.83 3.40
CA SER A 43 20.71 20.49 3.50
C SER A 43 20.99 21.39 2.29
N ALA A 44 20.42 21.07 1.13
CA ALA A 44 20.48 21.87 -0.10
C ALA A 44 19.42 23.00 -0.17
N ARG A 45 18.61 23.22 0.88
CA ARG A 45 17.59 24.29 1.01
C ARG A 45 16.52 24.29 -0.10
N ASN A 46 16.26 23.13 -0.71
CA ASN A 46 15.27 22.97 -1.76
C ASN A 46 13.86 22.78 -1.17
N TRP A 47 13.16 23.88 -0.88
CA TRP A 47 11.82 23.85 -0.25
C TRP A 47 10.76 23.07 -1.05
N GLY A 48 10.87 22.99 -2.38
CA GLY A 48 9.97 22.20 -3.22
C GLY A 48 10.06 20.69 -2.97
N ALA A 49 11.20 20.23 -2.46
CA ALA A 49 11.44 18.82 -2.12
C ALA A 49 10.57 18.32 -0.96
N PHE A 50 10.12 19.21 -0.08
CA PHE A 50 9.33 18.84 1.09
C PHE A 50 8.01 18.16 0.71
N LEU A 51 7.39 18.58 -0.40
CA LEU A 51 6.17 17.94 -0.91
C LEU A 51 6.41 16.51 -1.38
N TYR A 52 7.58 16.23 -1.96
CA TYR A 52 7.96 14.88 -2.36
C TYR A 52 8.25 13.99 -1.14
N VAL A 53 8.90 14.53 -0.11
CA VAL A 53 9.12 13.81 1.16
C VAL A 53 7.78 13.48 1.82
N ALA A 54 6.86 14.44 1.89
CA ALA A 54 5.52 14.23 2.42
C ALA A 54 4.73 13.18 1.61
N ALA A 55 4.83 13.22 0.27
CA ALA A 55 4.21 12.22 -0.59
C ALA A 55 4.81 10.83 -0.38
N GLY A 56 6.14 10.71 -0.24
CA GLY A 56 6.81 9.45 0.07
C GLY A 56 6.40 8.88 1.43
N LEU A 57 6.25 9.74 2.44
CA LEU A 57 5.72 9.33 3.75
C LEU A 57 4.29 8.81 3.64
N CYS A 58 3.46 9.43 2.81
CA CYS A 58 2.10 8.94 2.56
C CYS A 58 2.11 7.57 1.87
N VAL A 59 3.03 7.31 0.94
CA VAL A 59 3.19 5.99 0.31
C VAL A 59 3.47 4.91 1.37
N ILE A 60 4.45 5.16 2.26
CA ILE A 60 4.77 4.26 3.38
C ILE A 60 3.53 3.99 4.23
N PHE A 61 2.80 5.04 4.64
CA PHE A 61 1.60 4.87 5.48
C PHE A 61 0.48 4.10 4.78
N ILE A 62 0.25 4.36 3.49
CA ILE A 62 -0.75 3.63 2.72
C ILE A 62 -0.36 2.16 2.63
N PHE A 63 0.89 1.86 2.24
CA PHE A 63 1.35 0.48 2.11
C PHE A 63 1.28 -0.26 3.44
N TRP A 64 1.86 0.32 4.49
CA TRP A 64 1.84 -0.25 5.84
C TRP A 64 0.43 -0.53 6.37
N SER A 65 -0.48 0.45 6.26
CA SER A 65 -1.86 0.30 6.75
C SER A 65 -2.64 -0.75 5.97
N ARG A 66 -2.49 -0.79 4.63
CA ARG A 66 -3.10 -1.83 3.79
C ARG A 66 -2.59 -3.23 4.12
N SER A 67 -1.29 -3.37 4.31
CA SER A 67 -0.67 -4.65 4.70
C SER A 67 -1.18 -5.12 6.06
N ILE A 68 -1.31 -4.24 7.06
CA ILE A 68 -1.90 -4.62 8.35
C ILE A 68 -3.33 -5.11 8.20
N ILE A 69 -4.17 -4.37 7.46
CA ILE A 69 -5.57 -4.77 7.24
C ILE A 69 -5.62 -6.12 6.53
N HIS A 70 -4.78 -6.32 5.50
CA HIS A 70 -4.67 -7.58 4.77
C HIS A 70 -4.26 -8.73 5.70
N THR A 71 -3.21 -8.55 6.50
CA THR A 71 -2.73 -9.57 7.45
C THR A 71 -3.79 -9.92 8.49
N LEU A 72 -4.49 -8.93 9.04
CA LEU A 72 -5.52 -9.18 10.04
C LEU A 72 -6.77 -9.87 9.47
N THR A 73 -7.10 -9.64 8.20
CA THR A 73 -8.35 -10.11 7.59
C THR A 73 -8.20 -11.41 6.79
N LEU A 74 -7.10 -11.60 6.05
CA LEU A 74 -7.00 -12.67 5.03
C LEU A 74 -5.94 -13.73 5.34
N ILE A 75 -4.94 -13.36 6.14
CA ILE A 75 -3.82 -14.25 6.44
C ILE A 75 -4.21 -15.21 7.57
N LYS A 76 -4.32 -16.48 7.22
CA LYS A 76 -4.41 -17.65 8.10
C LYS A 76 -3.44 -18.71 7.56
N TRP A 77 -3.14 -19.74 8.32
CA TRP A 77 -2.40 -20.90 7.83
C TRP A 77 -3.06 -21.51 6.56
N PRO A 78 -2.29 -21.95 5.56
CA PRO A 78 -0.82 -21.95 5.44
C PRO A 78 -0.23 -20.62 4.93
N LEU A 79 1.05 -20.39 5.27
CA LEU A 79 1.80 -19.20 4.85
C LEU A 79 2.07 -19.21 3.34
N GLU A 80 1.66 -18.16 2.62
CA GLU A 80 1.94 -18.01 1.19
C GLU A 80 3.22 -17.21 0.95
N PHE A 81 4.29 -17.89 0.54
CA PHE A 81 5.58 -17.26 0.24
C PHE A 81 5.49 -16.23 -0.91
N GLY A 82 4.60 -16.44 -1.88
CA GLY A 82 4.43 -15.53 -3.01
C GLY A 82 4.11 -14.10 -2.58
N HIS A 83 3.12 -13.96 -1.69
CA HIS A 83 2.72 -12.67 -1.12
C HIS A 83 3.85 -11.99 -0.35
N ASN A 84 4.57 -12.77 0.48
CA ASN A 84 5.69 -12.28 1.25
C ASN A 84 6.85 -11.79 0.38
N PHE A 85 7.14 -12.46 -0.74
CA PHE A 85 8.14 -11.98 -1.70
C PHE A 85 7.68 -10.69 -2.39
N PHE A 86 6.39 -10.52 -2.64
CA PHE A 86 5.84 -9.27 -3.17
C PHE A 86 6.01 -8.09 -2.21
N TYR A 87 5.88 -8.31 -0.90
CA TYR A 87 6.21 -7.27 0.10
C TYR A 87 7.67 -6.81 0.02
N ILE A 88 8.61 -7.73 -0.16
CA ILE A 88 10.02 -7.39 -0.34
C ILE A 88 10.24 -6.62 -1.65
N ALA A 89 9.59 -7.05 -2.75
CA ALA A 89 9.66 -6.37 -4.03
C ALA A 89 9.07 -4.94 -3.96
N CYS A 90 8.00 -4.74 -3.20
CA CYS A 90 7.42 -3.41 -2.96
C CYS A 90 8.38 -2.53 -2.16
N ALA A 91 9.01 -3.06 -1.11
CA ALA A 91 10.00 -2.31 -0.34
C ALA A 91 11.23 -1.89 -1.18
N LEU A 92 11.67 -2.76 -2.10
CA LEU A 92 12.69 -2.40 -3.10
C LEU A 92 12.19 -1.27 -4.01
N GLY A 93 10.95 -1.34 -4.49
CA GLY A 93 10.32 -0.29 -5.29
C GLY A 93 10.25 1.05 -4.55
N GLU A 94 9.87 1.05 -3.28
CA GLU A 94 9.85 2.24 -2.41
C GLU A 94 11.26 2.83 -2.23
N ALA A 95 12.27 1.99 -1.96
CA ALA A 95 13.65 2.43 -1.83
C ALA A 95 14.17 3.10 -3.12
N ILE A 96 13.89 2.49 -4.28
CA ILE A 96 14.24 3.07 -5.58
C ILE A 96 13.51 4.39 -5.81
N LEU A 97 12.22 4.47 -5.49
CA LEU A 97 11.42 5.69 -5.61
C LEU A 97 11.99 6.82 -4.75
N PHE A 98 12.30 6.55 -3.48
CA PHE A 98 12.81 7.54 -2.53
C PHE A 98 14.26 7.97 -2.82
N SER A 99 15.02 7.16 -3.54
CA SER A 99 16.36 7.55 -4.02
C SER A 99 16.35 8.66 -5.09
N ARG A 100 15.18 8.99 -5.67
CA ARG A 100 15.03 9.92 -6.79
C ARG A 100 14.15 11.13 -6.48
N LEU A 101 14.08 11.54 -5.21
CA LEU A 101 13.32 12.71 -4.76
C LEU A 101 13.79 14.04 -5.40
N ASP A 102 15.03 14.08 -5.91
CA ASP A 102 15.64 15.25 -6.55
C ASP A 102 15.13 15.51 -7.97
N ARG A 103 14.54 14.50 -8.62
CA ARG A 103 14.12 14.57 -10.03
C ARG A 103 12.62 14.32 -10.16
N ALA A 104 11.87 15.40 -10.36
CA ALA A 104 10.41 15.36 -10.55
C ALA A 104 9.98 14.34 -11.61
N LEU A 105 10.63 14.31 -12.79
CA LEU A 105 10.26 13.36 -13.85
C LEU A 105 10.49 11.91 -13.43
N ALA A 106 11.64 11.61 -12.82
CA ALA A 106 11.96 10.27 -12.36
C ALA A 106 11.00 9.82 -11.25
N TRP A 107 10.62 10.72 -10.35
CA TRP A 107 9.61 10.46 -9.31
C TRP A 107 8.28 9.99 -9.91
N PHE A 108 7.72 10.68 -10.89
CA PHE A 108 6.43 10.29 -11.49
C PHE A 108 6.54 9.01 -12.33
N GLN A 109 7.65 8.80 -13.05
CA GLN A 109 7.88 7.57 -13.81
C GLN A 109 8.01 6.35 -12.88
N LEU A 110 8.80 6.47 -11.82
CA LEU A 110 8.96 5.43 -10.82
C LEU A 110 7.68 5.20 -10.02
N SER A 111 6.92 6.27 -9.72
CA SER A 111 5.61 6.15 -9.07
C SER A 111 4.60 5.41 -9.94
N ALA A 112 4.60 5.64 -11.26
CA ALA A 112 3.77 4.88 -12.20
C ALA A 112 4.19 3.40 -12.26
N GLY A 113 5.50 3.12 -12.36
CA GLY A 113 6.02 1.76 -12.32
C GLY A 113 5.67 1.03 -11.02
N TYR A 114 5.85 1.69 -9.88
CA TYR A 114 5.48 1.18 -8.56
C TYR A 114 3.97 0.92 -8.45
N ALA A 115 3.14 1.86 -8.91
CA ALA A 115 1.69 1.68 -8.95
C ALA A 115 1.28 0.46 -9.79
N ALA A 116 1.96 0.18 -10.91
CA ALA A 116 1.72 -1.02 -11.70
C ALA A 116 2.08 -2.32 -10.94
N VAL A 117 3.22 -2.33 -10.22
CA VAL A 117 3.60 -3.47 -9.38
C VAL A 117 2.57 -3.70 -8.26
N VAL A 118 2.18 -2.63 -7.57
CA VAL A 118 1.12 -2.69 -6.54
C VAL A 118 -0.19 -3.18 -7.15
N TRP A 119 -0.56 -2.72 -8.35
CA TRP A 119 -1.77 -3.17 -9.03
C TRP A 119 -1.77 -4.69 -9.27
N LEU A 120 -0.64 -5.25 -9.71
CA LEU A 120 -0.49 -6.69 -9.89
C LEU A 120 -0.61 -7.45 -8.57
N LEU A 121 -0.08 -6.90 -7.47
CA LEU A 121 -0.25 -7.44 -6.12
C LEU A 121 -1.74 -7.53 -5.77
N PHE A 122 -2.50 -6.44 -5.98
CA PHE A 122 -3.94 -6.43 -5.72
C PHE A 122 -4.69 -7.51 -6.51
N VAL A 123 -4.31 -7.75 -7.76
CA VAL A 123 -4.88 -8.81 -8.61
C VAL A 123 -4.50 -10.20 -8.10
N TYR A 124 -3.25 -10.39 -7.67
CA TYR A 124 -2.76 -11.65 -7.10
C TYR A 124 -3.53 -12.02 -5.83
N ASP A 125 -3.70 -11.07 -4.91
CA ASP A 125 -4.42 -11.20 -3.63
C ASP A 125 -5.88 -11.63 -3.80
N MET A 126 -6.49 -11.38 -4.96
CA MET A 126 -7.85 -11.84 -5.26
C MET A 126 -7.97 -13.37 -5.20
N ARG A 127 -6.87 -14.09 -5.46
CA ARG A 127 -6.81 -15.56 -5.29
C ARG A 127 -7.01 -15.94 -3.82
N LEU A 128 -6.33 -15.26 -2.91
CA LEU A 128 -6.41 -15.50 -1.48
C LEU A 128 -7.82 -15.20 -0.95
N ILE A 129 -8.39 -14.04 -1.34
CA ILE A 129 -9.77 -13.68 -0.96
C ILE A 129 -10.78 -14.74 -1.42
N ARG A 130 -10.65 -15.24 -2.66
CA ARG A 130 -11.53 -16.30 -3.18
C ARG A 130 -11.40 -17.59 -2.38
N ALA A 131 -10.18 -18.00 -2.05
CA ALA A 131 -9.94 -19.17 -1.21
C ALA A 131 -10.62 -19.02 0.16
N ARG A 132 -10.48 -17.86 0.81
CA ARG A 132 -11.08 -17.58 2.13
C ARG A 132 -12.60 -17.51 2.11
N MET A 133 -13.22 -17.00 1.04
CA MET A 133 -14.68 -17.05 0.91
C MET A 133 -15.20 -18.50 0.83
N VAL A 134 -14.50 -19.39 0.13
CA VAL A 134 -14.88 -20.81 0.04
C VAL A 134 -14.74 -21.51 1.40
N GLU A 135 -13.74 -21.15 2.18
CA GLU A 135 -13.52 -21.71 3.53
C GLU A 135 -14.44 -21.14 4.62
N SER A 136 -15.15 -20.02 4.35
CA SER A 136 -15.96 -19.33 5.35
C SER A 136 -17.14 -20.16 5.85
N ARG A 137 -17.20 -20.37 7.17
CA ARG A 137 -18.22 -21.22 7.82
C ARG A 137 -19.35 -20.41 8.45
N THR A 138 -19.04 -19.20 8.90
CA THR A 138 -19.95 -18.34 9.67
C THR A 138 -20.44 -17.17 8.83
N ASP A 139 -21.67 -16.69 9.07
CA ASP A 139 -22.24 -15.54 8.35
C ASP A 139 -21.45 -14.24 8.59
N ALA A 140 -20.81 -14.10 9.76
CA ALA A 140 -19.90 -13.01 10.08
C ALA A 140 -18.65 -13.01 9.17
N ASP A 141 -18.05 -14.18 8.93
CA ASP A 141 -16.91 -14.33 8.02
C ASP A 141 -17.28 -14.00 6.58
N ARG A 142 -18.45 -14.46 6.13
CA ARG A 142 -18.96 -14.13 4.79
C ARG A 142 -19.15 -12.64 4.60
N ALA A 143 -19.72 -11.96 5.60
CA ALA A 143 -19.91 -10.51 5.57
C ALA A 143 -18.56 -9.76 5.57
N LEU A 144 -17.59 -10.23 6.36
CA LEU A 144 -16.23 -9.69 6.39
C LEU A 144 -15.54 -9.83 5.02
N TYR A 145 -15.46 -11.05 4.48
CA TYR A 145 -14.78 -11.31 3.22
C TYR A 145 -15.49 -10.67 2.02
N ALA A 146 -16.82 -10.57 2.03
CA ALA A 146 -17.56 -9.85 1.00
C ALA A 146 -17.18 -8.36 0.97
N ARG A 147 -17.03 -7.72 2.14
CA ARG A 147 -16.57 -6.33 2.22
C ARG A 147 -15.11 -6.18 1.82
N THR A 148 -14.23 -7.06 2.27
CA THR A 148 -12.81 -7.06 1.86
C THR A 148 -12.68 -7.25 0.35
N ARG A 149 -13.51 -8.12 -0.26
CA ARG A 149 -13.54 -8.31 -1.71
C ARG A 149 -14.01 -7.06 -2.45
N ALA A 150 -15.07 -6.40 -1.97
CA ALA A 150 -15.59 -5.18 -2.60
C ALA A 150 -14.54 -4.07 -2.60
N ASP A 151 -13.82 -3.90 -1.48
CA ASP A 151 -12.71 -2.97 -1.38
C ASP A 151 -11.54 -3.34 -2.30
N GLN A 152 -11.15 -4.63 -2.36
CA GLN A 152 -10.10 -5.09 -3.27
C GLN A 152 -10.47 -4.81 -4.74
N LEU A 153 -11.73 -5.03 -5.12
CA LEU A 153 -12.22 -4.72 -6.47
C LEU A 153 -12.21 -3.22 -6.74
N LEU A 154 -12.61 -2.37 -5.80
CA LEU A 154 -12.52 -0.92 -5.96
C LEU A 154 -11.07 -0.48 -6.19
N ASN A 155 -10.12 -1.09 -5.49
CA ASN A 155 -8.71 -0.83 -5.69
C ASN A 155 -8.21 -1.25 -7.07
N ILE A 156 -8.59 -2.45 -7.53
CA ILE A 156 -8.20 -2.98 -8.84
C ILE A 156 -8.80 -2.18 -9.99
N TRP A 157 -10.07 -1.77 -9.87
CA TRP A 157 -10.81 -1.18 -10.99
C TRP A 157 -10.74 0.35 -11.04
N ALA A 158 -10.59 1.01 -9.89
CA ALA A 158 -10.66 2.46 -9.82
C ALA A 158 -9.40 3.08 -9.19
N LEU A 159 -9.08 2.77 -7.93
CA LEU A 159 -8.09 3.55 -7.19
C LEU A 159 -6.68 3.41 -7.74
N VAL A 160 -6.18 2.18 -7.91
CA VAL A 160 -4.82 1.96 -8.39
C VAL A 160 -4.65 2.35 -9.87
N PRO A 161 -5.59 2.03 -10.79
CA PRO A 161 -5.54 2.53 -12.17
C PRO A 161 -5.56 4.06 -12.25
N LEU A 162 -6.37 4.73 -11.44
CA LEU A 162 -6.42 6.19 -11.40
C LEU A 162 -5.09 6.77 -10.93
N LEU A 163 -4.47 6.18 -9.89
CA LEU A 163 -3.13 6.57 -9.44
C LEU A 163 -2.07 6.33 -10.53
N PHE A 164 -2.12 5.19 -11.21
CA PHE A 164 -1.21 4.89 -12.31
C PHE A 164 -1.34 5.93 -13.44
N LEU A 165 -2.57 6.21 -13.89
CA LEU A 165 -2.86 7.18 -14.93
C LEU A 165 -2.51 8.61 -14.51
N LEU A 166 -2.74 8.98 -13.25
CA LEU A 166 -2.34 10.27 -12.69
C LEU A 166 -0.82 10.43 -12.80
N ASN A 167 -0.05 9.45 -12.35
CA ASN A 167 1.41 9.49 -12.41
C ASN A 167 1.93 9.52 -13.85
N LEU A 168 1.35 8.71 -14.74
CA LEU A 168 1.70 8.68 -16.15
C LEU A 168 1.36 10.01 -16.85
N GLY A 169 0.21 10.60 -16.53
CA GLY A 169 -0.19 11.93 -16.99
C GLY A 169 0.75 13.03 -16.51
N CYS A 170 1.16 13.00 -15.25
CA CYS A 170 2.16 13.92 -14.70
C CYS A 170 3.52 13.75 -15.41
N ALA A 171 3.99 12.52 -15.62
CA ALA A 171 5.23 12.25 -16.35
C ALA A 171 5.15 12.75 -17.80
N PHE A 172 4.03 12.49 -18.49
CA PHE A 172 3.80 12.95 -19.86
C PHE A 172 3.75 14.48 -19.97
N ALA A 173 3.08 15.15 -19.01
CA ALA A 173 3.03 16.61 -18.96
C ALA A 173 4.42 17.24 -18.80
N ILE A 174 5.28 16.65 -17.95
CA ILE A 174 6.65 17.10 -17.75
C ILE A 174 7.50 16.86 -19.02
N CYS A 175 7.36 15.71 -19.67
CA CYS A 175 8.06 15.41 -20.92
C CYS A 175 7.64 16.31 -22.08
N SER A 176 6.36 16.68 -22.16
CA SER A 176 5.82 17.48 -23.27
C SER A 176 6.15 18.96 -23.15
N ARG A 177 6.31 19.48 -21.92
CA ARG A 177 6.61 20.90 -21.64
C ARG A 177 7.66 21.05 -20.54
N PRO A 178 8.90 20.61 -20.77
CA PRO A 178 9.95 20.64 -19.76
C PRO A 178 10.25 22.07 -19.28
N ASP A 179 10.21 23.06 -20.19
CA ASP A 179 10.49 24.47 -19.85
C ASP A 179 9.50 25.04 -18.82
N PHE A 180 8.24 24.62 -18.87
CA PHE A 180 7.24 25.11 -17.93
C PHE A 180 7.31 24.37 -16.58
N PHE A 181 7.41 23.04 -16.60
CA PHE A 181 7.36 22.24 -15.39
C PHE A 181 8.67 22.21 -14.61
N VAL A 182 9.81 22.32 -15.31
CA VAL A 182 11.16 22.31 -14.70
C VAL A 182 11.65 23.74 -14.48
N ALA A 183 11.61 24.62 -15.49
CA ALA A 183 12.19 25.97 -15.35
C ALA A 183 11.30 26.97 -14.59
N ARG A 184 9.97 26.76 -14.54
CA ARG A 184 9.02 27.58 -13.76
C ARG A 184 8.44 26.89 -12.53
N ALA A 185 9.04 25.78 -12.09
CA ALA A 185 8.58 24.99 -10.95
C ALA A 185 7.11 24.50 -11.03
N GLY A 186 6.55 24.34 -12.23
CA GLY A 186 5.17 23.86 -12.41
C GLY A 186 4.92 22.46 -11.83
N HIS A 187 5.99 21.66 -11.60
CA HIS A 187 5.91 20.36 -10.96
C HIS A 187 5.34 20.41 -9.53
N VAL A 188 5.41 21.57 -8.85
CA VAL A 188 4.83 21.78 -7.50
C VAL A 188 3.31 21.56 -7.50
N TRP A 189 2.61 21.97 -8.57
CA TRP A 189 1.18 21.72 -8.70
C TRP A 189 0.86 20.24 -8.88
N LEU A 190 1.67 19.54 -9.68
CA LEU A 190 1.49 18.10 -9.94
C LEU A 190 1.69 17.28 -8.66
N ILE A 191 2.77 17.54 -7.91
CA ILE A 191 3.03 16.83 -6.64
C ILE A 191 1.99 17.19 -5.58
N SER A 192 1.45 18.41 -5.58
CA SER A 192 0.37 18.80 -4.66
C SER A 192 -0.92 18.01 -4.93
N ILE A 193 -1.31 17.85 -6.19
CA ILE A 193 -2.46 17.03 -6.59
C ILE A 193 -2.24 15.57 -6.20
N GLN A 194 -1.04 15.04 -6.44
CA GLN A 194 -0.67 13.68 -6.04
C GLN A 194 -0.75 13.51 -4.50
N LEU A 195 -0.20 14.46 -3.74
CA LEU A 195 -0.22 14.43 -2.29
C LEU A 195 -1.65 14.45 -1.73
N VAL A 196 -2.52 15.32 -2.26
CA VAL A 196 -3.94 15.35 -1.88
C VAL A 196 -4.62 14.01 -2.18
N SER A 197 -4.29 13.39 -3.31
CA SER A 197 -4.81 12.06 -3.68
C SER A 197 -4.35 10.98 -2.69
N PHE A 198 -3.08 11.01 -2.28
CA PHE A 198 -2.55 10.08 -1.27
C PHE A 198 -3.16 10.30 0.12
N VAL A 199 -3.31 11.55 0.57
CA VAL A 199 -3.98 11.86 1.84
C VAL A 199 -5.44 11.41 1.82
N GLY A 200 -6.16 11.66 0.71
CA GLY A 200 -7.52 11.19 0.51
C GLY A 200 -7.62 9.66 0.56
N TYR A 201 -6.67 8.96 -0.06
CA TYR A 201 -6.62 7.50 0.00
C TYR A 201 -6.31 6.99 1.41
N LEU A 202 -5.37 7.60 2.13
CA LEU A 202 -5.08 7.24 3.52
C LEU A 202 -6.32 7.41 4.42
N ALA A 203 -7.06 8.52 4.28
CA ALA A 203 -8.31 8.74 5.00
C ALA A 203 -9.36 7.67 4.68
N TYR A 204 -9.46 7.25 3.41
CA TYR A 204 -10.30 6.14 3.00
C TYR A 204 -9.90 4.83 3.70
N VAL A 205 -8.60 4.50 3.73
CA VAL A 205 -8.10 3.26 4.38
C VAL A 205 -8.42 3.24 5.87
N VAL A 206 -8.22 4.36 6.57
CA VAL A 206 -8.56 4.49 8.00
C VAL A 206 -10.06 4.29 8.23
N ARG A 207 -10.91 4.94 7.41
CA ARG A 207 -12.36 4.79 7.51
C ARG A 207 -12.81 3.35 7.24
N PHE A 208 -12.18 2.69 6.26
CA PHE A 208 -12.45 1.29 5.95
C PHE A 208 -12.08 0.37 7.11
N PHE A 209 -10.90 0.55 7.72
CA PHE A 209 -10.48 -0.22 8.89
C PHE A 209 -11.46 -0.08 10.05
N ASN A 210 -11.86 1.15 10.41
CA ASN A 210 -12.83 1.38 11.48
C ASN A 210 -14.18 0.69 11.23
N THR A 211 -14.57 0.59 9.96
CA THR A 211 -15.81 -0.10 9.56
C THR A 211 -15.69 -1.61 9.72
N ILE A 212 -14.53 -2.19 9.41
CA ILE A 212 -14.29 -3.63 9.47
C ILE A 212 -13.89 -4.11 10.86
N ALA A 213 -13.29 -3.28 11.70
CA ALA A 213 -12.80 -3.66 13.04
C ALA A 213 -13.89 -4.37 13.88
N SER A 214 -15.12 -3.87 13.84
CA SER A 214 -16.26 -4.50 14.54
C SER A 214 -16.63 -5.89 13.99
N LEU A 215 -16.50 -6.10 12.68
CA LEU A 215 -16.75 -7.39 12.03
C LEU A 215 -15.63 -8.38 12.32
N LEU A 216 -14.37 -7.89 12.34
CA LEU A 216 -13.20 -8.68 12.67
C LEU A 216 -13.27 -9.27 14.08
N LEU A 217 -13.68 -8.45 15.06
CA LEU A 217 -13.86 -8.89 16.45
C LEU A 217 -14.93 -10.00 16.52
N ARG A 218 -16.08 -9.78 15.88
CA ARG A 218 -17.17 -10.78 15.85
C ARG A 218 -16.78 -12.09 15.16
N SER A 219 -15.98 -12.04 14.08
CA SER A 219 -15.48 -13.27 13.45
C SER A 219 -14.53 -14.04 14.37
N ARG A 220 -13.69 -13.33 15.16
CA ARG A 220 -12.72 -13.97 16.08
C ARG A 220 -13.36 -14.50 17.36
N GLU A 221 -14.49 -13.95 17.79
CA GLU A 221 -15.27 -14.46 18.92
C GLU A 221 -16.08 -15.73 18.54
N ALA A 222 -16.34 -15.92 17.24
CA ALA A 222 -17.10 -17.07 16.72
C ALA A 222 -16.22 -18.27 16.33
N ASP A 223 -14.89 -18.10 16.25
CA ASP A 223 -13.87 -19.12 15.96
C ASP A 223 -13.25 -19.71 17.26
#